data_AF-A0AB38LTN3-F1
#
_entry.id   AF-A0AB38LTN3-F1
#
_cell.length_a   1.000
_cell.length_b   1.000
_cell.length_c   1.000
_cell.angle_alpha   90.00
_cell.angle_beta   90.00
_cell.angle_gamma   90.00
#
_symmetry.space_group_name_H-M   'P 1'
#
loop_
_entity.id
_entity.type
_entity.pdbx_description
1 polymer ?
#
loop_
_entity_poly.entity_id
_entity_poly.type
_entity_poly.pdbx_seq_one_letter_code
_entity_poly.pdbx_strand_id
1 'polypeptide(L)'
;MSSNSNKRRRANDPESYRSKNDKKPRTPSPTEWTDIGKTPSPTGSEELAMINALTLSSPDRPSLRKISPVPYLLTTDPLIQVLGLERLNKDGYINLDSVSKPDPGFGYGKHTTPAVAYRTYKKTNTIDADGEQDVAVEEDSYIHPIFFRDRWETQELASSSSPYWEELKPVWQLATLLLEEKVMSGYIMGMLDRSSHTEIKTRFDGHAVHWFQCKERPSKQELWLLWEDLWDLKNCIKWSALEITEERHRGVSGTTKVDRSVSGLSKHGVGSKIVINENVLSILCGRINASDFSKPWSPGTDNPSARLRLQWSLATTMVHELMHALWLARHGTTSIEPFFRDTRFSELGWQWETLIYGGAIAPTSDRCEQPYGLQIQNWPGGITHVRYPTLQNVGPEPPKVIELFPVEMSWVADFFKQSFWDFVERYGRPGIICPVPAEGVPFTY
;
A
#
# COMPACT_ATOMS: atom_id res chain seq x y z
N MET A 1 -26.48 14.66 59.95
CA MET A 1 -26.59 16.08 60.34
C MET A 1 -25.50 16.81 59.57
N SER A 2 -25.86 17.65 58.61
CA SER A 2 -26.06 19.13 58.77
C SER A 2 -24.72 19.83 58.49
N SER A 3 -24.52 20.46 57.32
CA SER A 3 -25.02 21.80 56.91
C SER A 3 -24.32 22.94 57.67
N ASN A 4 -24.14 24.16 57.16
CA ASN A 4 -24.72 24.89 56.01
C ASN A 4 -23.58 25.66 55.28
N SER A 5 -23.66 26.06 54.00
CA SER A 5 -24.23 27.33 53.47
C SER A 5 -24.01 28.58 54.36
N ASN A 6 -23.82 29.81 53.86
CA ASN A 6 -24.64 30.50 52.84
C ASN A 6 -24.10 31.92 52.52
N LYS A 7 -24.20 32.39 51.25
CA LYS A 7 -24.58 33.79 50.86
C LYS A 7 -23.62 34.93 51.31
N ARG A 8 -23.75 36.26 51.03
CA ARG A 8 -24.59 37.23 50.24
C ARG A 8 -23.76 38.57 50.21
N ARG A 9 -23.92 39.62 49.38
CA ARG A 9 -24.63 39.93 48.10
C ARG A 9 -24.24 41.38 47.65
N ARG A 10 -24.21 41.68 46.34
CA ARG A 10 -24.43 43.04 45.72
C ARG A 10 -23.40 44.15 46.02
N ALA A 11 -23.44 45.34 45.39
CA ALA A 11 -23.72 45.79 43.99
C ALA A 11 -23.73 47.35 43.95
N ASN A 12 -23.51 47.98 42.78
CA ASN A 12 -24.39 48.99 42.15
C ASN A 12 -23.69 49.81 41.03
N ASP A 13 -24.42 50.03 39.93
CA ASP A 13 -24.25 51.08 38.88
C ASP A 13 -24.86 52.43 39.36
N PRO A 14 -25.12 53.50 38.55
CA PRO A 14 -24.87 53.79 37.12
C PRO A 14 -24.20 55.20 36.93
N GLU A 15 -24.36 56.07 35.91
CA GLU A 15 -25.04 56.26 34.58
C GLU A 15 -24.18 57.32 33.82
N SER A 16 -24.27 57.67 32.51
CA SER A 16 -24.70 57.07 31.24
C SER A 16 -24.32 58.04 30.09
N TYR A 17 -24.71 57.80 28.81
CA TYR A 17 -25.41 58.76 27.91
C TYR A 17 -25.68 58.14 26.51
N ARG A 18 -26.54 58.77 25.70
CA ARG A 18 -26.96 58.32 24.33
C ARG A 18 -26.70 59.38 23.25
N SER A 19 -26.44 58.97 22.00
CA SER A 19 -27.14 59.51 20.80
C SER A 19 -27.01 58.60 19.56
N LYS A 20 -27.78 58.91 18.49
CA LYS A 20 -27.96 58.13 17.25
C LYS A 20 -27.27 58.78 16.03
N ASN A 21 -27.02 58.03 14.95
CA ASN A 21 -27.70 58.21 13.64
C ASN A 21 -27.16 57.31 12.51
N ASP A 22 -28.05 56.91 11.59
CA ASP A 22 -27.77 56.15 10.36
C ASP A 22 -27.46 57.04 9.14
N LYS A 23 -26.71 56.50 8.15
CA LYS A 23 -27.03 56.63 6.69
C LYS A 23 -26.13 55.77 5.77
N LYS A 24 -26.73 55.29 4.66
CA LYS A 24 -26.05 54.67 3.50
C LYS A 24 -25.74 55.72 2.41
N PRO A 25 -24.79 55.42 1.51
CA PRO A 25 -24.99 55.55 0.05
C PRO A 25 -24.83 54.16 -0.63
N ARG A 26 -25.80 53.67 -1.42
CA ARG A 26 -26.10 53.94 -2.86
C ARG A 26 -25.29 53.08 -3.85
N THR A 27 -26.02 52.34 -4.68
CA THR A 27 -25.55 51.65 -5.88
C THR A 27 -25.54 52.58 -7.11
N PRO A 28 -24.61 52.40 -8.06
CA PRO A 28 -24.76 52.82 -9.45
C PRO A 28 -25.52 51.78 -10.31
N SER A 29 -25.83 52.16 -11.54
CA SER A 29 -26.56 51.38 -12.56
C SER A 29 -25.63 51.03 -13.76
N PRO A 30 -26.08 50.28 -14.79
CA PRO A 30 -25.17 49.66 -15.77
C PRO A 30 -24.82 50.55 -16.99
N THR A 31 -24.08 49.96 -17.93
CA THR A 31 -23.62 50.44 -19.27
C THR A 31 -22.17 50.97 -19.29
N GLU A 32 -21.56 50.90 -20.48
CA GLU A 32 -20.22 51.41 -20.86
C GLU A 32 -18.98 50.70 -20.30
N TRP A 33 -18.64 49.55 -20.92
CA TRP A 33 -17.25 49.26 -21.35
C TRP A 33 -17.30 48.70 -22.78
N THR A 34 -16.47 49.25 -23.67
CA THR A 34 -16.36 48.85 -25.09
C THR A 34 -15.12 47.98 -25.35
N ASP A 35 -15.22 47.17 -26.40
CA ASP A 35 -14.15 46.42 -27.08
C ASP A 35 -12.86 46.08 -26.29
N ILE A 36 -12.85 44.89 -25.69
CA ILE A 36 -11.63 44.09 -25.58
C ILE A 36 -11.70 42.99 -26.66
N GLY A 37 -10.62 42.83 -27.42
CA GLY A 37 -10.63 42.12 -28.70
C GLY A 37 -11.01 40.63 -28.62
N LYS A 38 -11.56 40.12 -29.72
CA LYS A 38 -11.93 38.71 -29.90
C LYS A 38 -10.74 37.79 -29.62
N THR A 39 -10.75 37.09 -28.48
CA THR A 39 -10.01 35.83 -28.34
C THR A 39 -10.58 34.82 -29.35
N PRO A 40 -9.75 34.01 -30.01
CA PRO A 40 -10.26 32.93 -30.86
C PRO A 40 -11.06 31.94 -30.01
N SER A 41 -12.16 31.43 -30.56
CA SER A 41 -12.87 30.29 -29.97
C SER A 41 -11.94 29.08 -29.91
N PRO A 42 -11.96 28.27 -28.84
CA PRO A 42 -11.18 27.04 -28.78
C PRO A 42 -11.50 26.14 -29.97
N THR A 43 -10.50 25.42 -30.47
CA THR A 43 -10.74 24.31 -31.38
C THR A 43 -11.49 23.19 -30.63
N GLY A 44 -12.25 22.36 -31.34
CA GLY A 44 -13.03 21.28 -30.71
C GLY A 44 -12.19 20.28 -29.89
N SER A 45 -10.87 20.20 -30.13
CA SER A 45 -9.91 19.47 -29.31
C SER A 45 -9.57 20.16 -27.99
N GLU A 46 -9.43 21.49 -27.99
CA GLU A 46 -9.16 22.29 -26.78
C GLU A 46 -10.41 22.38 -25.90
N GLU A 47 -11.60 22.47 -26.51
CA GLU A 47 -12.88 22.42 -25.79
C GLU A 47 -13.11 21.04 -25.16
N LEU A 48 -12.78 19.94 -25.84
CA LEU A 48 -12.76 18.59 -25.23
C LEU A 48 -11.74 18.49 -24.08
N ALA A 49 -10.55 19.07 -24.24
CA ALA A 49 -9.53 19.07 -23.20
C ALA A 49 -9.96 19.87 -21.96
N MET A 50 -10.59 21.03 -22.14
CA MET A 50 -11.20 21.80 -21.05
C MET A 50 -12.36 21.06 -20.39
N ILE A 51 -13.25 20.43 -21.17
CA ILE A 51 -14.38 19.66 -20.63
C ILE A 51 -13.88 18.45 -19.83
N ASN A 52 -12.84 17.75 -20.29
CA ASN A 52 -12.20 16.67 -19.54
C ASN A 52 -11.51 17.17 -18.26
N ALA A 53 -10.83 18.33 -18.31
CA ALA A 53 -10.24 18.93 -17.11
C ALA A 53 -11.30 19.36 -16.08
N LEU A 54 -12.41 19.97 -16.55
CA LEU A 54 -13.50 20.46 -15.71
C LEU A 54 -14.40 19.33 -15.15
N THR A 55 -14.52 18.20 -15.86
CA THR A 55 -15.22 17.01 -15.34
C THR A 55 -14.34 16.16 -14.41
N LEU A 56 -13.01 16.26 -14.52
CA LEU A 56 -12.09 15.70 -13.52
C LEU A 56 -11.98 16.56 -12.25
N SER A 57 -12.23 17.87 -12.32
CA SER A 57 -12.37 18.74 -11.15
C SER A 57 -13.73 18.58 -10.43
N SER A 58 -14.04 17.34 -10.01
CA SER A 58 -15.08 17.11 -9.01
C SER A 58 -14.66 17.73 -7.67
N PRO A 59 -15.53 18.54 -7.01
CA PRO A 59 -15.20 19.18 -5.72
C PRO A 59 -14.94 18.21 -4.56
N ASP A 60 -15.31 16.93 -4.70
CA ASP A 60 -15.45 15.99 -3.58
C ASP A 60 -14.35 14.92 -3.49
N ARG A 61 -13.32 14.98 -4.36
CA ARG A 61 -12.17 14.06 -4.28
C ARG A 61 -11.22 14.49 -3.14
N PRO A 62 -10.83 13.59 -2.22
CA PRO A 62 -9.90 13.94 -1.15
C PRO A 62 -8.50 14.21 -1.72
N SER A 63 -7.89 15.33 -1.32
CA SER A 63 -6.49 15.62 -1.62
C SER A 63 -5.57 15.04 -0.53
N LEU A 64 -4.30 14.74 -0.86
CA LEU A 64 -3.28 14.52 0.18
C LEU A 64 -3.19 15.79 1.05
N ARG A 65 -3.12 15.66 2.37
CA ARG A 65 -3.13 16.83 3.27
C ARG A 65 -1.71 17.38 3.49
N LYS A 66 -1.62 18.42 4.32
CA LYS A 66 -0.34 18.97 4.79
C LYS A 66 -0.10 18.48 6.21
N ILE A 67 0.79 17.50 6.35
CA ILE A 67 1.18 16.89 7.62
C ILE A 67 2.23 17.78 8.32
N SER A 68 2.21 17.79 9.65
CA SER A 68 3.29 18.34 10.48
C SER A 68 4.08 17.17 11.08
N PRO A 69 5.32 16.89 10.62
CA PRO A 69 6.11 15.78 11.14
C PRO A 69 6.40 15.91 12.63
N VAL A 70 6.41 14.78 13.34
CA VAL A 70 6.72 14.70 14.78
C VAL A 70 7.86 13.70 14.96
N PRO A 71 9.10 14.14 15.27
CA PRO A 71 10.26 13.30 15.52
C PRO A 71 10.01 12.16 16.52
N TYR A 72 10.33 10.92 16.14
CA TYR A 72 10.01 9.72 16.92
C TYR A 72 11.11 8.66 16.82
N LEU A 73 11.24 7.83 17.86
CA LEU A 73 12.12 6.66 17.91
C LEU A 73 11.56 5.71 18.98
N LEU A 74 11.18 4.50 18.59
CA LEU A 74 10.78 3.43 19.50
C LEU A 74 12.05 2.86 20.16
N THR A 75 12.46 3.42 21.31
CA THR A 75 13.70 3.01 21.99
C THR A 75 13.63 1.63 22.65
N THR A 76 12.49 0.94 22.52
CA THR A 76 12.24 -0.44 22.94
C THR A 76 12.02 -1.38 21.75
N ASP A 77 12.26 -0.93 20.51
CA ASP A 77 12.41 -1.83 19.36
C ASP A 77 13.67 -2.69 19.60
N PRO A 78 13.62 -4.02 19.50
CA PRO A 78 14.75 -4.86 19.92
C PRO A 78 16.00 -4.67 19.08
N LEU A 79 15.89 -4.40 17.77
CA LEU A 79 17.06 -4.11 16.93
C LEU A 79 17.71 -2.80 17.35
N ILE A 80 16.91 -1.76 17.58
CA ILE A 80 17.41 -0.45 18.05
C ILE A 80 18.03 -0.58 19.46
N GLN A 81 17.44 -1.41 20.34
CA GLN A 81 17.93 -1.62 21.70
C GLN A 81 19.22 -2.44 21.77
N VAL A 82 19.38 -3.47 20.93
CA VAL A 82 20.49 -4.44 20.99
C VAL A 82 21.64 -4.08 20.04
N LEU A 83 21.35 -3.53 18.86
CA LEU A 83 22.36 -3.18 17.85
C LEU A 83 22.68 -1.69 17.86
N GLY A 84 21.67 -0.83 18.03
CA GLY A 84 21.81 0.63 18.01
C GLY A 84 21.90 1.22 16.60
N LEU A 85 21.44 2.47 16.44
CA LEU A 85 21.35 3.14 15.12
C LEU A 85 22.70 3.29 14.42
N GLU A 86 23.79 3.55 15.16
CA GLU A 86 25.14 3.68 14.58
C GLU A 86 25.59 2.39 13.90
N ARG A 87 25.38 1.23 14.54
CA ARG A 87 25.68 -0.08 13.97
C ARG A 87 24.74 -0.42 12.84
N LEU A 88 23.43 -0.25 13.03
CA LEU A 88 22.43 -0.52 12.00
C LEU A 88 22.70 0.29 10.72
N ASN A 89 23.16 1.53 10.85
CA ASN A 89 23.62 2.34 9.73
C ASN A 89 24.91 1.79 9.09
N LYS A 90 25.96 1.60 9.90
CA LYS A 90 27.29 1.16 9.44
C LYS A 90 27.23 -0.19 8.72
N ASP A 91 26.39 -1.09 9.20
CA ASP A 91 26.25 -2.45 8.70
C ASP A 91 25.23 -2.52 7.52
N GLY A 92 24.73 -1.39 7.00
CA GLY A 92 23.97 -1.30 5.73
C GLY A 92 22.45 -1.39 5.81
N TYR A 93 21.86 -1.32 7.02
CA TYR A 93 20.42 -1.56 7.24
C TYR A 93 19.56 -0.27 7.29
N ILE A 94 20.17 0.92 7.40
CA ILE A 94 19.42 2.20 7.43
C ILE A 94 19.65 3.07 6.19
N ASN A 95 20.90 3.24 5.77
CA ASN A 95 21.28 4.13 4.67
C ASN A 95 22.19 3.40 3.68
N LEU A 96 22.20 3.83 2.42
CA LEU A 96 23.16 3.39 1.41
C LEU A 96 24.14 4.51 1.09
N ASP A 97 25.40 4.17 0.77
CA ASP A 97 26.41 5.13 0.28
C ASP A 97 25.95 5.85 -0.99
N SER A 98 25.11 5.18 -1.81
CA SER A 98 24.37 5.82 -2.89
C SER A 98 23.10 5.03 -3.23
N VAL A 99 22.01 5.74 -3.51
CA VAL A 99 20.81 5.15 -4.13
C VAL A 99 20.93 5.31 -5.63
N SER A 100 21.05 4.19 -6.35
CA SER A 100 20.93 4.18 -7.80
C SER A 100 19.51 4.53 -8.22
N LYS A 101 19.36 5.21 -9.37
CA LYS A 101 18.04 5.27 -10.04
C LYS A 101 17.61 3.84 -10.42
N PRO A 102 16.29 3.55 -10.46
CA PRO A 102 15.80 2.33 -11.09
C PRO A 102 16.41 2.14 -12.48
N ASP A 103 16.70 0.89 -12.82
CA ASP A 103 17.25 0.52 -14.13
C ASP A 103 16.27 0.97 -15.24
N PRO A 104 16.71 1.68 -16.30
CA PRO A 104 15.83 2.05 -17.41
C PRO A 104 15.14 0.87 -18.10
N GLY A 105 15.65 -0.36 -17.94
CA GLY A 105 15.00 -1.59 -18.39
C GLY A 105 14.10 -2.28 -17.37
N PHE A 106 14.20 -1.95 -16.07
CA PHE A 106 13.40 -2.56 -15.01
C PHE A 106 11.92 -2.28 -15.26
N GLY A 107 11.17 -3.33 -15.57
CA GLY A 107 9.77 -3.25 -15.95
C GLY A 107 9.52 -2.37 -17.19
N TYR A 108 10.45 -2.32 -18.15
CA TYR A 108 10.31 -1.51 -19.37
C TYR A 108 10.80 -2.13 -20.69
N GLY A 109 11.49 -3.28 -20.71
CA GLY A 109 11.98 -3.78 -22.01
C GLY A 109 12.68 -5.14 -22.11
N LYS A 110 12.51 -6.06 -21.14
CA LYS A 110 13.03 -7.44 -21.26
C LYS A 110 12.15 -8.52 -20.61
N HIS A 111 11.50 -8.22 -19.49
CA HIS A 111 10.74 -9.24 -18.75
C HIS A 111 9.33 -9.43 -19.30
N THR A 112 9.21 -10.09 -20.45
CA THR A 112 7.94 -10.37 -21.13
C THR A 112 7.21 -11.54 -20.44
N THR A 113 6.75 -11.32 -19.21
CA THR A 113 6.09 -12.39 -18.44
C THR A 113 4.83 -12.89 -19.15
N PRO A 114 4.39 -14.14 -18.89
CA PRO A 114 3.12 -14.62 -19.42
C PRO A 114 1.90 -13.75 -19.06
N ALA A 115 1.95 -13.04 -17.92
CA ALA A 115 0.93 -12.05 -17.54
C ALA A 115 1.00 -10.78 -18.40
N VAL A 116 2.21 -10.29 -18.73
CA VAL A 116 2.42 -9.17 -19.66
C VAL A 116 1.87 -9.52 -21.05
N ALA A 117 2.22 -10.71 -21.57
CA ALA A 117 1.71 -11.20 -22.86
C ALA A 117 0.17 -11.29 -22.86
N TYR A 118 -0.42 -11.82 -21.78
CA TYR A 118 -1.86 -11.87 -21.59
C TYR A 118 -2.49 -10.44 -21.53
N ARG A 119 -1.90 -9.47 -20.84
CA ARG A 119 -2.40 -8.08 -20.84
C ARG A 119 -2.35 -7.46 -22.22
N THR A 120 -1.29 -7.71 -22.98
CA THR A 120 -1.18 -7.27 -24.37
C THR A 120 -2.28 -7.88 -25.22
N TYR A 121 -2.60 -9.17 -25.08
CA TYR A 121 -3.78 -9.78 -25.70
C TYR A 121 -5.07 -9.05 -25.29
N LYS A 122 -5.31 -8.75 -24.00
CA LYS A 122 -6.53 -8.05 -23.55
C LYS A 122 -6.65 -6.61 -24.05
N LYS A 123 -5.55 -5.96 -24.44
CA LYS A 123 -5.55 -4.65 -25.13
C LYS A 123 -5.76 -4.75 -26.64
N THR A 124 -5.16 -5.74 -27.30
CA THR A 124 -5.03 -5.83 -28.78
C THR A 124 -6.00 -6.81 -29.44
N ASN A 125 -6.54 -7.76 -28.68
CA ASN A 125 -7.26 -8.95 -29.13
C ASN A 125 -6.46 -9.88 -30.08
N THR A 126 -5.12 -9.73 -30.15
CA THR A 126 -4.23 -10.67 -30.86
C THR A 126 -3.56 -11.62 -29.86
N ILE A 127 -3.76 -12.93 -30.06
CA ILE A 127 -3.05 -13.98 -29.32
C ILE A 127 -1.78 -14.31 -30.12
N ASP A 128 -0.62 -14.23 -29.48
CA ASP A 128 0.62 -14.73 -30.08
C ASP A 128 0.64 -16.27 -30.01
N ALA A 129 0.93 -16.94 -31.12
CA ALA A 129 0.56 -18.34 -31.31
C ALA A 129 1.28 -19.30 -30.34
N ASP A 130 2.54 -19.01 -30.03
CA ASP A 130 3.41 -19.85 -29.19
C ASP A 130 3.60 -19.28 -27.77
N GLY A 131 3.46 -17.94 -27.64
CA GLY A 131 3.62 -17.21 -26.37
C GLY A 131 5.08 -16.92 -25.97
N GLU A 132 6.02 -17.00 -26.92
CA GLU A 132 7.48 -16.85 -26.70
C GLU A 132 8.13 -15.79 -27.61
N GLN A 133 7.38 -14.83 -28.17
CA GLN A 133 7.96 -13.68 -28.86
C GLN A 133 8.22 -12.51 -27.91
N ASP A 134 9.33 -11.80 -28.14
CA ASP A 134 9.58 -10.45 -27.64
C ASP A 134 8.65 -9.45 -28.34
N VAL A 135 7.37 -9.46 -27.98
CA VAL A 135 6.42 -8.43 -28.38
C VAL A 135 6.93 -7.08 -27.85
N ALA A 136 6.96 -6.05 -28.69
CA ALA A 136 7.30 -4.70 -28.26
C ALA A 136 6.17 -4.14 -27.38
N VAL A 137 6.27 -4.36 -26.07
CA VAL A 137 5.27 -3.99 -25.08
C VAL A 137 5.32 -2.49 -24.81
N GLU A 138 4.20 -1.79 -25.04
CA GLU A 138 4.05 -0.36 -24.75
C GLU A 138 4.20 -0.05 -23.26
N GLU A 139 4.63 1.17 -22.94
CA GLU A 139 4.93 1.63 -21.57
C GLU A 139 3.76 1.41 -20.59
N ASP A 140 2.53 1.70 -21.03
CA ASP A 140 1.28 1.51 -20.28
C ASP A 140 0.87 0.04 -20.07
N SER A 141 1.64 -0.94 -20.56
CA SER A 141 1.38 -2.38 -20.34
C SER A 141 2.24 -2.97 -19.21
N TYR A 142 3.32 -2.31 -18.78
CA TYR A 142 4.15 -2.78 -17.67
C TYR A 142 3.56 -2.51 -16.28
N ILE A 143 2.51 -1.69 -16.19
CA ILE A 143 1.74 -1.45 -14.98
C ILE A 143 0.40 -2.19 -15.11
N HIS A 144 0.03 -3.00 -14.13
CA HIS A 144 -1.27 -3.67 -14.12
C HIS A 144 -2.40 -2.63 -13.97
N PRO A 145 -3.49 -2.67 -14.78
CA PRO A 145 -4.54 -1.64 -14.78
C PRO A 145 -5.24 -1.37 -13.46
N ILE A 146 -5.08 -2.25 -12.45
CA ILE A 146 -5.55 -2.01 -11.10
C ILE A 146 -4.88 -0.82 -10.42
N PHE A 147 -3.67 -0.45 -10.82
CA PHE A 147 -2.89 0.65 -10.23
C PHE A 147 -3.08 1.99 -10.96
N PHE A 148 -3.77 2.00 -12.11
CA PHE A 148 -3.95 3.19 -12.97
C PHE A 148 -4.61 4.37 -12.25
N ARG A 149 -4.29 5.60 -12.68
CA ARG A 149 -4.78 6.87 -12.09
C ARG A 149 -6.29 6.87 -11.84
N ASP A 150 -7.09 6.36 -12.77
CA ASP A 150 -8.57 6.36 -12.66
C ASP A 150 -9.13 5.39 -11.58
N ARG A 151 -8.29 4.49 -11.06
CA ARG A 151 -8.57 3.62 -9.92
C ARG A 151 -8.36 4.34 -8.59
N TRP A 152 -7.66 5.48 -8.57
CA TRP A 152 -7.50 6.32 -7.40
C TRP A 152 -8.66 7.30 -7.24
N GLU A 153 -9.13 7.45 -6.01
CA GLU A 153 -10.03 8.53 -5.62
C GLU A 153 -9.27 9.83 -5.34
N THR A 154 -8.08 9.71 -4.71
CA THR A 154 -7.26 10.83 -4.26
C THR A 154 -6.86 11.75 -5.42
N GLN A 155 -7.14 13.04 -5.28
CA GLN A 155 -7.13 14.01 -6.37
C GLN A 155 -5.79 14.08 -7.11
N GLU A 156 -4.68 14.18 -6.38
CA GLU A 156 -3.35 14.33 -6.99
C GLU A 156 -2.77 13.01 -7.55
N LEU A 157 -3.42 11.88 -7.32
CA LEU A 157 -3.05 10.57 -7.92
C LEU A 157 -3.96 10.23 -9.11
N ALA A 158 -5.21 10.69 -9.07
CA ALA A 158 -6.17 10.54 -10.16
C ALA A 158 -5.94 11.52 -11.32
N SER A 159 -5.39 12.72 -11.07
CA SER A 159 -5.18 13.72 -12.12
C SER A 159 -4.09 13.31 -13.10
N SER A 160 -4.37 13.45 -14.41
CA SER A 160 -3.38 13.31 -15.48
C SER A 160 -2.32 14.42 -15.47
N SER A 161 -2.65 15.62 -14.97
CA SER A 161 -1.73 16.75 -14.86
C SER A 161 -0.76 16.67 -13.67
N SER A 162 -0.90 15.65 -12.81
CA SER A 162 -0.04 15.47 -11.64
C SER A 162 1.30 14.81 -12.01
N PRO A 163 2.45 15.33 -11.53
CA PRO A 163 3.75 14.68 -11.70
C PRO A 163 3.92 13.43 -10.82
N TYR A 164 3.12 13.29 -9.76
CA TYR A 164 3.27 12.22 -8.75
C TYR A 164 3.16 10.80 -9.32
N TRP A 165 2.51 10.63 -10.48
CA TRP A 165 2.47 9.36 -11.19
C TRP A 165 3.86 8.89 -11.66
N GLU A 166 4.69 9.80 -12.16
CA GLU A 166 6.07 9.49 -12.59
C GLU A 166 6.98 9.27 -11.36
N GLU A 167 6.73 9.98 -10.25
CA GLU A 167 7.43 9.79 -8.98
C GLU A 167 7.14 8.43 -8.31
N LEU A 168 5.92 7.91 -8.50
CA LEU A 168 5.44 6.64 -7.96
C LEU A 168 5.52 5.48 -8.96
N LYS A 169 5.87 5.74 -10.23
CA LYS A 169 5.98 4.74 -11.30
C LYS A 169 6.77 3.47 -10.92
N PRO A 170 7.95 3.57 -10.24
CA PRO A 170 8.67 2.39 -9.79
C PRO A 170 7.89 1.52 -8.79
N VAL A 171 7.00 2.12 -7.99
CA VAL A 171 6.10 1.41 -7.07
C VAL A 171 5.05 0.64 -7.86
N TRP A 172 4.43 1.27 -8.86
CA TRP A 172 3.39 0.63 -9.68
C TRP A 172 3.94 -0.56 -10.47
N GLN A 173 5.15 -0.42 -11.02
CA GLN A 173 5.87 -1.49 -11.71
C GLN A 173 6.26 -2.63 -10.75
N LEU A 174 6.85 -2.30 -9.60
CA LEU A 174 7.22 -3.30 -8.59
C LEU A 174 5.99 -4.05 -8.06
N ALA A 175 4.88 -3.35 -7.77
CA ALA A 175 3.62 -3.97 -7.35
C ALA A 175 2.99 -4.83 -8.46
N THR A 176 3.24 -4.51 -9.73
CA THR A 176 2.81 -5.33 -10.88
C THR A 176 3.58 -6.64 -10.94
N LEU A 177 4.91 -6.59 -10.88
CA LEU A 177 5.77 -7.78 -10.83
C LEU A 177 5.45 -8.64 -9.60
N LEU A 178 5.33 -8.03 -8.41
CA LEU A 178 5.00 -8.72 -7.17
C LEU A 178 3.60 -9.38 -7.18
N LEU A 179 2.66 -8.91 -8.00
CA LEU A 179 1.33 -9.51 -8.16
C LEU A 179 1.32 -10.66 -9.17
N GLU A 180 2.09 -10.56 -10.24
CA GLU A 180 1.90 -11.36 -11.46
C GLU A 180 3.03 -12.33 -11.81
N GLU A 181 4.21 -12.21 -11.17
CA GLU A 181 5.31 -13.13 -11.43
C GLU A 181 4.89 -14.59 -11.24
N LYS A 182 5.45 -15.48 -12.07
CA LYS A 182 5.11 -16.91 -12.09
C LYS A 182 5.30 -17.61 -10.74
N VAL A 183 6.21 -17.10 -9.91
CA VAL A 183 6.46 -17.56 -8.54
C VAL A 183 5.30 -17.25 -7.57
N MET A 184 4.52 -16.20 -7.85
CA MET A 184 3.36 -15.76 -7.07
C MET A 184 2.12 -16.57 -7.42
N SER A 185 1.94 -16.91 -8.70
CA SER A 185 0.71 -17.50 -9.26
C SER A 185 0.26 -18.75 -8.50
N GLY A 186 1.19 -19.62 -8.10
CA GLY A 186 0.89 -20.84 -7.35
C GLY A 186 0.24 -20.59 -5.98
N TYR A 187 0.59 -19.50 -5.29
CA TYR A 187 -0.05 -19.10 -4.03
C TYR A 187 -1.47 -18.59 -4.28
N ILE A 188 -1.62 -17.62 -5.19
CA ILE A 188 -2.90 -16.96 -5.47
C ILE A 188 -3.94 -17.98 -5.98
N MET A 189 -3.51 -18.95 -6.79
CA MET A 189 -4.37 -20.05 -7.21
C MET A 189 -4.80 -20.98 -6.07
N GLY A 190 -3.87 -21.36 -5.19
CA GLY A 190 -4.20 -22.18 -4.02
C GLY A 190 -5.14 -21.48 -3.05
N MET A 191 -4.97 -20.17 -2.90
CA MET A 191 -5.85 -19.29 -2.12
C MET A 191 -7.27 -19.26 -2.69
N LEU A 192 -7.42 -19.13 -4.01
CA LEU A 192 -8.73 -19.01 -4.67
C LEU A 192 -9.44 -20.36 -4.93
N ASP A 193 -8.72 -21.46 -5.07
CA ASP A 193 -9.31 -22.80 -5.21
C ASP A 193 -9.79 -23.36 -3.88
N ARG A 194 -10.91 -22.80 -3.39
CA ARG A 194 -11.61 -23.27 -2.19
C ARG A 194 -12.04 -24.74 -2.26
N SER A 195 -12.07 -25.37 -3.44
CA SER A 195 -12.37 -26.81 -3.54
C SER A 195 -11.19 -27.70 -3.09
N SER A 196 -9.97 -27.13 -3.08
CA SER A 196 -8.75 -27.77 -2.56
C SER A 196 -8.52 -27.56 -1.06
N HIS A 197 -9.31 -26.69 -0.40
CA HIS A 197 -9.09 -26.29 0.98
C HIS A 197 -9.51 -27.38 1.97
N THR A 198 -8.71 -27.56 3.03
CA THR A 198 -8.99 -28.54 4.09
C THR A 198 -9.55 -27.83 5.33
N GLU A 199 -10.73 -28.22 5.82
CA GLU A 199 -11.32 -27.69 7.06
C GLU A 199 -10.46 -28.07 8.28
N ILE A 200 -10.17 -27.08 9.13
CA ILE A 200 -9.56 -27.27 10.45
C ILE A 200 -10.68 -27.60 11.43
N LYS A 201 -10.50 -28.66 12.23
CA LYS A 201 -11.55 -29.21 13.12
C LYS A 201 -12.08 -28.22 14.17
N THR A 202 -11.29 -27.21 14.51
CA THR A 202 -11.62 -26.18 15.51
C THR A 202 -12.16 -24.92 14.80
N ARG A 203 -13.13 -24.24 15.41
CA ARG A 203 -13.83 -23.09 14.82
C ARG A 203 -13.37 -21.77 15.42
N PHE A 204 -13.37 -20.72 14.63
CA PHE A 204 -13.13 -19.35 15.09
C PHE A 204 -14.45 -18.55 15.08
N ASP A 205 -14.82 -17.96 16.22
CA ASP A 205 -16.11 -17.27 16.42
C ASP A 205 -17.35 -18.06 15.92
N GLY A 206 -17.28 -19.40 15.98
CA GLY A 206 -18.33 -20.33 15.50
C GLY A 206 -18.26 -20.68 14.00
N HIS A 207 -17.42 -20.00 13.22
CA HIS A 207 -17.20 -20.25 11.80
C HIS A 207 -16.15 -21.33 11.54
N ALA A 208 -16.33 -22.09 10.46
CA ALA A 208 -15.34 -23.04 9.97
C ALA A 208 -14.15 -22.31 9.34
N VAL A 209 -12.93 -22.65 9.77
CA VAL A 209 -11.67 -22.16 9.22
C VAL A 209 -10.97 -23.28 8.45
N HIS A 210 -10.15 -22.93 7.46
CA HIS A 210 -9.57 -23.88 6.52
C HIS A 210 -8.09 -23.57 6.29
N TRP A 211 -7.31 -24.51 5.76
CA TRP A 211 -5.98 -24.24 5.22
C TRP A 211 -5.88 -24.62 3.73
N PHE A 212 -4.91 -24.01 3.03
CA PHE A 212 -4.59 -24.27 1.64
C PHE A 212 -3.08 -24.45 1.40
N GLN A 213 -2.72 -24.92 0.20
CA GLN A 213 -1.34 -25.06 -0.28
C GLN A 213 -1.18 -24.40 -1.65
N CYS A 214 0.05 -24.04 -2.02
CA CYS A 214 0.35 -23.54 -3.36
C CYS A 214 0.03 -24.61 -4.42
N LYS A 215 -0.55 -24.19 -5.54
CA LYS A 215 -0.61 -24.98 -6.77
C LYS A 215 0.79 -25.08 -7.37
N GLU A 216 1.47 -26.20 -7.18
CA GLU A 216 2.88 -26.36 -7.60
C GLU A 216 3.09 -26.34 -9.11
N ARG A 217 2.11 -26.84 -9.89
CA ARG A 217 2.22 -27.02 -11.34
C ARG A 217 0.91 -26.62 -12.03
N PRO A 218 0.58 -25.32 -12.10
CA PRO A 218 -0.59 -24.85 -12.81
C PRO A 218 -0.41 -24.99 -14.32
N SER A 219 -1.46 -25.41 -15.01
CA SER A 219 -1.48 -25.52 -16.48
C SER A 219 -1.62 -24.16 -17.16
N LYS A 220 -1.29 -24.06 -18.46
CA LYS A 220 -1.48 -22.81 -19.26
C LYS A 220 -2.92 -22.27 -19.14
N GLN A 221 -3.94 -23.14 -19.16
CA GLN A 221 -5.35 -22.74 -19.03
C GLN A 221 -5.69 -22.23 -17.63
N GLU A 222 -5.20 -22.88 -16.58
CA GLU A 222 -5.44 -22.43 -15.20
C GLU A 222 -4.78 -21.09 -14.90
N LEU A 223 -3.56 -20.87 -15.39
CA LEU A 223 -2.89 -19.57 -15.31
C LEU A 223 -3.66 -18.48 -16.07
N TRP A 224 -4.20 -18.81 -17.24
CA TRP A 224 -5.04 -17.89 -18.02
C TRP A 224 -6.29 -17.44 -17.23
N LEU A 225 -6.94 -18.37 -16.52
CA LEU A 225 -8.07 -18.04 -15.65
C LEU A 225 -7.66 -17.18 -14.44
N LEU A 226 -6.46 -17.39 -13.88
CA LEU A 226 -5.90 -16.48 -12.87
C LEU A 226 -5.71 -15.07 -13.43
N TRP A 227 -5.13 -14.93 -14.63
CA TRP A 227 -4.89 -13.61 -15.22
C TRP A 227 -6.19 -12.92 -15.68
N GLU A 228 -7.25 -13.66 -16.03
CA GLU A 228 -8.62 -13.12 -16.18
C GLU A 228 -9.15 -12.54 -14.86
N ASP A 229 -9.09 -13.29 -13.75
CA ASP A 229 -9.52 -12.81 -12.43
C ASP A 229 -8.71 -11.59 -11.96
N LEU A 230 -7.37 -11.62 -12.09
CA LEU A 230 -6.50 -10.50 -11.73
C LEU A 230 -6.79 -9.26 -12.59
N TRP A 231 -6.95 -9.43 -13.91
CA TRP A 231 -7.27 -8.35 -14.82
C TRP A 231 -8.59 -7.66 -14.46
N ASP A 232 -9.66 -8.41 -14.22
CA ASP A 232 -10.96 -7.83 -13.90
C ASP A 232 -11.11 -7.33 -12.46
N LEU A 233 -10.17 -7.65 -11.57
CA LEU A 233 -10.07 -7.04 -10.24
C LEU A 233 -9.96 -5.50 -10.30
N LYS A 234 -9.42 -4.94 -11.40
CA LYS A 234 -9.43 -3.48 -11.70
C LYS A 234 -10.84 -2.85 -11.66
N ASN A 235 -11.88 -3.63 -11.93
CA ASN A 235 -13.28 -3.19 -11.95
C ASN A 235 -13.90 -3.22 -10.54
N CYS A 236 -13.38 -4.10 -9.67
CA CYS A 236 -13.87 -4.35 -8.32
C CYS A 236 -13.17 -3.51 -7.23
N ILE A 237 -12.03 -2.87 -7.57
CA ILE A 237 -11.17 -2.19 -6.59
C ILE A 237 -10.97 -0.69 -6.87
N LYS A 238 -10.92 0.08 -5.79
CA LYS A 238 -10.50 1.50 -5.75
C LYS A 238 -9.42 1.73 -4.70
N TRP A 239 -8.57 2.73 -4.95
CA TRP A 239 -7.49 3.16 -4.05
C TRP A 239 -7.77 4.56 -3.49
N SER A 240 -7.32 4.81 -2.27
CA SER A 240 -7.44 6.11 -1.61
C SER A 240 -6.30 6.34 -0.61
N ALA A 241 -5.96 7.60 -0.36
CA ALA A 241 -4.99 8.01 0.64
C ALA A 241 -5.69 8.73 1.81
N LEU A 242 -5.38 8.35 3.05
CA LEU A 242 -5.85 8.97 4.30
C LEU A 242 -4.76 8.82 5.39
N GLU A 243 -4.74 9.65 6.44
CA GLU A 243 -4.02 9.25 7.67
C GLU A 243 -4.71 8.04 8.28
N ILE A 244 -3.91 7.18 8.91
CA ILE A 244 -4.38 6.26 9.92
C ILE A 244 -3.99 6.87 11.29
N THR A 245 -4.88 7.70 11.84
CA THR A 245 -4.60 8.60 12.98
C THR A 245 -4.56 7.92 14.35
N GLU A 246 -5.07 6.69 14.47
CA GLU A 246 -5.10 5.97 15.74
C GLU A 246 -3.70 5.48 16.13
N GLU A 247 -3.27 5.76 17.37
CA GLU A 247 -1.92 5.44 17.87
C GLU A 247 -1.53 3.96 17.69
N ARG A 248 -2.46 3.04 17.94
CA ARG A 248 -2.32 1.58 17.72
C ARG A 248 -2.06 1.17 16.26
N HIS A 249 -2.14 2.09 15.31
CA HIS A 249 -2.01 1.83 13.87
C HIS A 249 -0.91 2.68 13.21
N ARG A 250 0.00 3.33 13.96
CA ARG A 250 1.10 4.13 13.37
C ARG A 250 2.03 3.36 12.41
N GLY A 251 2.20 2.06 12.64
CA GLY A 251 2.95 1.17 11.76
C GLY A 251 2.20 0.72 10.50
N VAL A 252 0.91 1.06 10.37
CA VAL A 252 0.05 0.56 9.30
C VAL A 252 0.20 1.43 8.05
N SER A 253 0.66 0.81 6.95
CA SER A 253 0.86 1.46 5.65
C SER A 253 -0.35 1.31 4.71
N GLY A 254 -1.21 0.32 4.93
CA GLY A 254 -2.38 -0.01 4.10
C GLY A 254 -3.53 -0.61 4.92
N THR A 255 -4.74 -0.61 4.36
CA THR A 255 -5.86 -1.44 4.86
C THR A 255 -6.95 -1.62 3.81
N THR A 256 -7.35 -2.87 3.56
CA THR A 256 -8.49 -3.25 2.72
C THR A 256 -9.80 -3.07 3.44
N LYS A 257 -10.73 -2.31 2.83
CA LYS A 257 -12.09 -2.11 3.34
C LYS A 257 -13.09 -2.65 2.34
N VAL A 258 -14.06 -3.43 2.82
CA VAL A 258 -15.14 -3.98 1.98
C VAL A 258 -15.96 -2.86 1.36
N ASP A 259 -16.16 -2.89 0.04
CA ASP A 259 -17.17 -2.07 -0.64
C ASP A 259 -18.30 -2.97 -1.15
N ARG A 260 -19.48 -2.85 -0.52
CA ARG A 260 -20.68 -3.60 -0.90
C ARG A 260 -21.49 -2.95 -2.03
N SER A 261 -21.13 -1.74 -2.46
CA SER A 261 -21.78 -1.06 -3.61
C SER A 261 -21.25 -1.57 -4.95
N VAL A 262 -20.04 -2.13 -4.95
CA VAL A 262 -19.37 -2.74 -6.12
C VAL A 262 -19.48 -4.26 -6.03
N SER A 263 -19.75 -4.92 -7.16
CA SER A 263 -19.79 -6.39 -7.26
C SER A 263 -18.38 -6.97 -7.43
N GLY A 264 -18.11 -8.14 -6.85
CA GLY A 264 -16.86 -8.87 -7.05
C GLY A 264 -16.85 -9.76 -8.30
N LEU A 265 -15.78 -10.56 -8.42
CA LEU A 265 -15.52 -11.58 -9.45
C LEU A 265 -16.37 -12.85 -9.28
N SER A 266 -17.48 -12.81 -8.54
CA SER A 266 -18.41 -13.93 -8.38
C SER A 266 -19.79 -13.47 -7.85
N LYS A 267 -20.80 -14.33 -7.97
CA LYS A 267 -22.16 -14.14 -7.39
C LYS A 267 -22.22 -13.93 -5.86
N HIS A 268 -21.11 -14.15 -5.16
CA HIS A 268 -20.97 -13.92 -3.71
C HIS A 268 -19.86 -12.91 -3.38
N GLY A 269 -19.09 -12.50 -4.38
CA GLY A 269 -17.99 -11.56 -4.25
C GLY A 269 -18.44 -10.12 -4.08
N VAL A 270 -17.63 -9.33 -3.39
CA VAL A 270 -17.84 -7.90 -3.17
C VAL A 270 -16.61 -7.11 -3.59
N GLY A 271 -16.80 -5.86 -4.00
CA GLY A 271 -15.69 -4.95 -4.24
C GLY A 271 -14.91 -4.58 -2.98
N SER A 272 -13.83 -3.83 -3.15
CA SER A 272 -12.99 -3.38 -2.05
C SER A 272 -12.36 -2.02 -2.32
N LYS A 273 -12.20 -1.24 -1.26
CA LYS A 273 -11.47 0.02 -1.26
C LYS A 273 -10.23 -0.15 -0.41
N ILE A 274 -9.06 -0.08 -1.05
CA ILE A 274 -7.78 -0.13 -0.35
C ILE A 274 -7.42 1.30 0.06
N VAL A 275 -7.07 1.48 1.33
CA VAL A 275 -6.66 2.76 1.90
C VAL A 275 -5.18 2.70 2.22
N ILE A 276 -4.37 3.49 1.53
CA ILE A 276 -2.95 3.67 1.80
C ILE A 276 -2.78 4.83 2.78
N ASN A 277 -1.79 4.73 3.67
CA ASN A 277 -1.44 5.80 4.60
C ASN A 277 -0.86 7.01 3.84
N GLU A 278 -1.48 8.18 3.97
CA GLU A 278 -1.08 9.39 3.22
C GLU A 278 0.32 9.90 3.56
N ASN A 279 0.90 9.52 4.71
CA ASN A 279 2.26 9.89 5.08
C ASN A 279 3.28 9.22 4.14
N VAL A 280 3.08 7.93 3.83
CA VAL A 280 3.91 7.17 2.88
C VAL A 280 3.86 7.85 1.50
N LEU A 281 2.66 8.10 0.99
CA LEU A 281 2.48 8.78 -0.30
C LEU A 281 3.03 10.21 -0.30
N SER A 282 2.94 10.94 0.81
CA SER A 282 3.47 12.31 0.91
C SER A 282 5.00 12.35 0.86
N ILE A 283 5.70 11.36 1.42
CA ILE A 283 7.15 11.22 1.29
C ILE A 283 7.53 10.81 -0.14
N LEU A 284 6.80 9.84 -0.71
CA LEU A 284 7.03 9.36 -2.07
C LEU A 284 6.67 10.38 -3.17
N CYS A 285 5.86 11.38 -2.87
CA CYS A 285 5.56 12.54 -3.70
C CYS A 285 6.40 13.79 -3.36
N GLY A 286 7.47 13.63 -2.55
CA GLY A 286 8.41 14.70 -2.20
C GLY A 286 7.84 15.88 -1.40
N ARG A 287 6.67 15.72 -0.76
CA ARG A 287 5.96 16.79 -0.02
C ARG A 287 6.49 17.00 1.40
N ILE A 288 7.07 15.96 1.98
CA ILE A 288 7.70 15.88 3.31
C ILE A 288 8.83 14.84 3.25
N ASN A 289 9.75 14.81 4.22
CA ASN A 289 10.84 13.82 4.23
C ASN A 289 10.68 12.81 5.37
N ALA A 290 11.19 11.59 5.19
CA ALA A 290 11.25 10.59 6.25
C ALA A 290 12.17 11.03 7.40
N SER A 291 13.23 11.80 7.11
CA SER A 291 14.08 12.44 8.11
C SER A 291 13.30 13.29 9.12
N ASP A 292 12.20 13.91 8.71
CA ASP A 292 11.41 14.82 9.53
C ASP A 292 10.63 14.06 10.63
N PHE A 293 10.49 12.74 10.47
CA PHE A 293 9.90 11.82 11.43
C PHE A 293 10.96 11.12 12.31
N SER A 294 12.25 11.30 12.03
CA SER A 294 13.37 10.82 12.84
C SER A 294 13.65 11.75 14.03
N LYS A 295 14.11 11.20 15.16
CA LYS A 295 14.86 11.97 16.17
C LYS A 295 16.24 12.34 15.60
N PRO A 296 16.95 13.35 16.15
CA PRO A 296 18.35 13.59 15.80
C PRO A 296 19.25 12.43 16.22
N TRP A 297 20.06 11.93 15.28
CA TRP A 297 21.16 10.98 15.48
C TRP A 297 22.24 11.23 14.42
N SER A 298 23.40 10.57 14.51
CA SER A 298 24.50 10.71 13.54
C SER A 298 24.80 9.36 12.86
N PRO A 299 24.97 9.28 11.52
CA PRO A 299 24.89 10.37 10.55
C PRO A 299 23.48 10.97 10.36
N GLY A 300 22.43 10.26 10.76
CA GLY A 300 21.04 10.64 10.54
C GLY A 300 20.38 9.86 9.40
N THR A 301 19.07 9.99 9.24
CA THR A 301 18.30 9.27 8.21
C THR A 301 18.50 9.93 6.84
N ASP A 302 19.04 9.17 5.87
CA ASP A 302 19.16 9.61 4.48
C ASP A 302 17.82 9.49 3.75
N ASN A 303 17.42 10.54 3.04
CA ASN A 303 16.10 10.63 2.42
C ASN A 303 15.96 9.86 1.09
N PRO A 304 16.94 9.86 0.17
CA PRO A 304 17.00 8.88 -0.90
C PRO A 304 16.86 7.43 -0.40
N SER A 305 17.62 7.03 0.62
CA SER A 305 17.57 5.69 1.20
C SER A 305 16.20 5.37 1.81
N ALA A 306 15.58 6.35 2.50
CA ALA A 306 14.23 6.20 3.02
C ALA A 306 13.17 6.11 1.92
N ARG A 307 13.27 6.93 0.86
CA ARG A 307 12.37 6.90 -0.30
C ARG A 307 12.45 5.55 -1.00
N LEU A 308 13.64 4.96 -1.16
CA LEU A 308 13.83 3.63 -1.74
C LEU A 308 13.07 2.53 -0.98
N ARG A 309 13.25 2.43 0.35
CA ARG A 309 12.51 1.42 1.14
C ARG A 309 11.02 1.70 1.20
N LEU A 310 10.59 2.96 1.22
CA LEU A 310 9.16 3.31 1.16
C LEU A 310 8.55 2.95 -0.20
N GLN A 311 9.29 3.06 -1.31
CA GLN A 311 8.82 2.58 -2.62
C GLN A 311 8.64 1.06 -2.61
N TRP A 312 9.61 0.31 -2.05
CA TRP A 312 9.51 -1.14 -1.90
C TRP A 312 8.36 -1.56 -0.97
N SER A 313 8.26 -0.96 0.21
CA SER A 313 7.21 -1.28 1.19
C SER A 313 5.83 -0.87 0.74
N LEU A 314 5.66 0.23 0.00
CA LEU A 314 4.37 0.55 -0.60
C LEU A 314 3.98 -0.50 -1.64
N ALA A 315 4.90 -0.91 -2.52
CA ALA A 315 4.61 -1.96 -3.51
C ALA A 315 4.23 -3.30 -2.85
N THR A 316 4.97 -3.72 -1.83
CA THR A 316 4.64 -4.88 -0.98
C THR A 316 3.26 -4.72 -0.32
N THR A 317 3.00 -3.58 0.33
CA THR A 317 1.70 -3.27 0.97
C THR A 317 0.55 -3.34 -0.04
N MET A 318 0.74 -2.82 -1.26
CA MET A 318 -0.30 -2.85 -2.28
C MET A 318 -0.65 -4.29 -2.70
N VAL A 319 0.34 -5.19 -2.82
CA VAL A 319 0.07 -6.59 -3.18
C VAL A 319 -0.47 -7.40 -2.00
N HIS A 320 0.02 -7.14 -0.78
CA HIS A 320 -0.53 -7.65 0.48
C HIS A 320 -2.04 -7.37 0.57
N GLU A 321 -2.44 -6.10 0.42
CA GLU A 321 -3.85 -5.69 0.45
C GLU A 321 -4.68 -6.30 -0.69
N LEU A 322 -4.07 -6.47 -1.87
CA LEU A 322 -4.72 -7.16 -2.98
C LEU A 322 -5.02 -8.63 -2.69
N MET A 323 -4.30 -9.32 -1.80
CA MET A 323 -4.65 -10.70 -1.42
C MET A 323 -6.00 -10.75 -0.69
N HIS A 324 -6.21 -9.88 0.30
CA HIS A 324 -7.49 -9.74 1.01
C HIS A 324 -8.61 -9.31 0.07
N ALA A 325 -8.34 -8.31 -0.77
CA ALA A 325 -9.34 -7.76 -1.68
C ALA A 325 -9.73 -8.75 -2.79
N LEU A 326 -8.81 -9.60 -3.26
CA LEU A 326 -9.07 -10.68 -4.21
C LEU A 326 -9.86 -11.84 -3.56
N TRP A 327 -9.58 -12.18 -2.30
CA TRP A 327 -10.41 -13.11 -1.53
C TRP A 327 -11.85 -12.61 -1.36
N LEU A 328 -12.03 -11.33 -0.98
CA LEU A 328 -13.32 -10.67 -0.89
C LEU A 328 -14.05 -10.62 -2.24
N ALA A 329 -13.33 -10.32 -3.31
CA ALA A 329 -13.87 -10.28 -4.67
C ALA A 329 -14.31 -11.65 -5.18
N ARG A 330 -13.75 -12.77 -4.71
CA ARG A 330 -14.17 -14.12 -5.14
C ARG A 330 -15.16 -14.79 -4.18
N HIS A 331 -15.00 -14.63 -2.87
CA HIS A 331 -15.69 -15.44 -1.84
C HIS A 331 -16.56 -14.64 -0.85
N GLY A 332 -16.49 -13.31 -0.88
CA GLY A 332 -17.33 -12.42 -0.08
C GLY A 332 -17.06 -12.44 1.43
N THR A 333 -17.74 -11.55 2.16
CA THR A 333 -17.50 -11.33 3.61
C THR A 333 -18.02 -12.43 4.54
N THR A 334 -18.58 -13.52 4.02
CA THR A 334 -19.08 -14.65 4.81
C THR A 334 -18.06 -15.78 4.93
N SER A 335 -16.93 -15.67 4.22
CA SER A 335 -15.86 -16.65 4.16
C SER A 335 -14.65 -16.11 4.94
N ILE A 336 -14.35 -16.73 6.09
CA ILE A 336 -13.12 -16.43 6.84
C ILE A 336 -11.92 -16.80 5.98
N GLU A 337 -10.88 -15.96 6.00
CA GLU A 337 -9.63 -16.21 5.27
C GLU A 337 -8.99 -17.56 5.68
N PRO A 338 -8.39 -18.29 4.72
CA PRO A 338 -7.76 -19.58 4.99
C PRO A 338 -6.30 -19.40 5.40
N PHE A 339 -5.84 -20.25 6.32
CA PHE A 339 -4.43 -20.37 6.69
C PHE A 339 -3.61 -20.90 5.51
N PHE A 340 -2.39 -20.41 5.32
CA PHE A 340 -1.46 -21.01 4.37
C PHE A 340 -0.68 -22.12 5.08
N ARG A 341 -0.94 -23.39 4.73
CA ARG A 341 -0.38 -24.57 5.41
C ARG A 341 -0.59 -24.50 6.93
N ASP A 342 0.48 -24.20 7.66
CA ASP A 342 0.63 -24.19 9.11
C ASP A 342 1.02 -22.80 9.66
N THR A 343 0.83 -21.71 8.89
CA THR A 343 0.97 -20.35 9.43
C THR A 343 0.05 -20.13 10.62
N ARG A 344 0.51 -19.44 11.68
CA ARG A 344 -0.32 -19.28 12.90
C ARG A 344 -1.35 -18.17 12.83
N PHE A 345 -1.40 -17.35 11.79
CA PHE A 345 -2.51 -16.44 11.50
C PHE A 345 -3.10 -16.81 10.15
N SER A 346 -4.43 -16.71 10.02
CA SER A 346 -5.11 -16.80 8.73
C SER A 346 -5.23 -15.39 8.14
N GLU A 347 -4.17 -14.95 7.50
CA GLU A 347 -3.96 -13.55 7.10
C GLU A 347 -3.27 -13.55 5.75
N LEU A 348 -4.05 -13.28 4.69
CA LEU A 348 -3.61 -13.59 3.33
C LEU A 348 -2.45 -12.72 2.82
N GLY A 349 -2.29 -11.50 3.32
CA GLY A 349 -1.21 -10.60 2.98
C GLY A 349 0.13 -11.03 3.62
N TRP A 350 0.16 -11.18 4.95
CA TRP A 350 1.37 -11.64 5.64
C TRP A 350 1.77 -13.08 5.26
N GLN A 351 0.80 -13.95 4.96
CA GLN A 351 1.08 -15.29 4.42
C GLN A 351 1.76 -15.25 3.05
N TRP A 352 1.36 -14.32 2.17
CA TRP A 352 2.01 -14.11 0.88
C TRP A 352 3.45 -13.61 1.09
N GLU A 353 3.66 -12.56 1.90
CA GLU A 353 5.00 -12.06 2.22
C GLU A 353 5.91 -13.15 2.78
N THR A 354 5.41 -13.96 3.72
CA THR A 354 6.14 -15.07 4.33
C THR A 354 6.62 -16.10 3.30
N LEU A 355 5.76 -16.42 2.32
CA LEU A 355 6.14 -17.34 1.27
C LEU A 355 7.24 -16.74 0.38
N ILE A 356 7.17 -15.46 0.07
CA ILE A 356 7.99 -14.81 -0.94
C ILE A 356 9.33 -14.33 -0.39
N TYR A 357 9.33 -13.61 0.73
CA TYR A 357 10.53 -13.08 1.39
C TYR A 357 11.15 -14.06 2.41
N GLY A 358 10.43 -15.13 2.78
CA GLY A 358 10.86 -16.08 3.81
C GLY A 358 10.42 -15.71 5.24
N GLY A 359 9.77 -14.55 5.40
CA GLY A 359 9.28 -14.02 6.67
C GLY A 359 8.43 -12.78 6.44
N ALA A 360 7.92 -12.18 7.51
CA ALA A 360 7.15 -10.93 7.46
C ALA A 360 8.07 -9.73 7.64
N ILE A 361 7.97 -8.72 6.78
CA ILE A 361 8.83 -7.52 6.83
C ILE A 361 8.06 -6.32 7.37
N ALA A 362 8.60 -5.71 8.42
CA ALA A 362 8.04 -4.54 9.09
C ALA A 362 9.07 -3.38 9.15
N PRO A 363 8.64 -2.15 9.44
CA PRO A 363 9.57 -1.07 9.77
C PRO A 363 10.38 -1.37 11.03
N THR A 364 11.61 -0.86 11.13
CA THR A 364 12.41 -0.84 12.37
C THR A 364 11.92 0.29 13.30
N SER A 365 10.63 0.25 13.63
CA SER A 365 9.86 1.10 14.55
C SER A 365 8.35 0.83 14.33
N ASP A 366 7.46 1.31 15.20
CA ASP A 366 6.01 1.31 14.95
C ASP A 366 5.57 2.43 13.97
N ARG A 367 6.29 2.64 12.86
CA ARG A 367 6.04 3.76 11.93
C ARG A 367 6.07 3.43 10.44
N CYS A 368 4.96 3.74 9.77
CA CYS A 368 4.82 3.67 8.31
C CYS A 368 5.79 4.60 7.54
N GLU A 369 6.33 5.65 8.17
CA GLU A 369 7.30 6.58 7.56
C GLU A 369 8.74 6.04 7.50
N GLN A 370 9.00 4.89 8.14
CA GLN A 370 10.26 4.12 8.06
C GLN A 370 11.58 4.92 8.25
N PRO A 371 11.73 5.79 9.27
CA PRO A 371 12.96 6.56 9.45
C PRO A 371 14.23 5.72 9.71
N TYR A 372 14.13 4.47 10.19
CA TYR A 372 15.28 3.67 10.67
C TYR A 372 15.48 2.31 9.97
N GLY A 373 14.99 2.14 8.75
CA GLY A 373 15.14 0.89 8.01
C GLY A 373 13.99 -0.11 8.20
N LEU A 374 14.27 -1.38 7.89
CA LEU A 374 13.33 -2.49 7.87
C LEU A 374 13.85 -3.68 8.69
N GLN A 375 12.93 -4.50 9.19
CA GLN A 375 13.20 -5.73 9.91
C GLN A 375 12.33 -6.88 9.40
N ILE A 376 12.92 -8.08 9.30
CA ILE A 376 12.22 -9.32 8.97
C ILE A 376 12.14 -10.21 10.21
N GLN A 377 10.99 -10.84 10.40
CA GLN A 377 10.77 -11.84 11.44
C GLN A 377 10.25 -13.14 10.84
N ASN A 378 10.59 -14.27 11.47
CA ASN A 378 9.94 -15.54 11.18
C ASN A 378 8.44 -15.43 11.46
N TRP A 379 7.62 -15.30 10.40
CA TRP A 379 6.16 -15.24 10.56
C TRP A 379 5.70 -16.54 11.21
N PRO A 380 4.97 -16.45 12.33
CA PRO A 380 4.00 -15.41 12.63
C PRO A 380 4.40 -14.37 13.67
N GLY A 381 5.65 -14.37 14.12
CA GLY A 381 6.12 -13.37 15.07
C GLY A 381 5.30 -13.33 16.37
N GLY A 382 5.13 -12.11 16.89
CA GLY A 382 4.35 -11.78 18.09
C GLY A 382 3.23 -10.77 17.84
N ILE A 383 2.56 -10.82 16.68
CA ILE A 383 1.52 -9.85 16.31
C ILE A 383 0.23 -10.11 17.11
N THR A 384 0.04 -9.40 18.23
CA THR A 384 -1.05 -9.63 19.19
C THR A 384 -2.26 -8.69 19.03
N HIS A 385 -2.26 -7.78 18.06
CA HIS A 385 -3.23 -6.67 17.98
C HIS A 385 -4.34 -6.83 16.94
N VAL A 386 -4.32 -7.88 16.10
CA VAL A 386 -5.24 -8.02 14.96
C VAL A 386 -6.22 -9.17 15.15
N ARG A 387 -7.50 -8.96 14.82
CA ARG A 387 -8.59 -9.94 15.04
C ARG A 387 -8.72 -10.96 13.91
N TYR A 388 -7.62 -11.65 13.59
CA TYR A 388 -7.64 -12.82 12.71
C TYR A 388 -7.68 -14.13 13.53
N PRO A 389 -8.22 -15.23 12.97
CA PRO A 389 -8.01 -16.57 13.51
C PRO A 389 -6.53 -16.87 13.73
N THR A 390 -6.22 -17.49 14.87
CA THR A 390 -4.84 -17.85 15.25
C THR A 390 -4.74 -19.34 15.54
N LEU A 391 -3.60 -19.98 15.25
CA LEU A 391 -3.37 -21.38 15.64
C LEU A 391 -3.29 -21.57 17.17
N GLN A 392 -3.07 -20.53 17.98
CA GLN A 392 -3.26 -20.64 19.44
C GLN A 392 -4.75 -20.75 19.81
N ASN A 393 -5.63 -20.15 19.01
CA ASN A 393 -7.09 -20.21 19.20
C ASN A 393 -7.72 -21.47 18.56
N VAL A 394 -7.06 -22.11 17.58
CA VAL A 394 -7.64 -23.24 16.81
C VAL A 394 -6.78 -24.53 16.80
N GLY A 395 -5.60 -24.53 17.46
CA GLY A 395 -4.59 -25.59 17.43
C GLY A 395 -3.62 -25.55 18.63
N PRO A 396 -2.38 -26.05 18.51
CA PRO A 396 -1.41 -26.15 19.63
C PRO A 396 -0.68 -24.82 19.94
N GLU A 397 -0.20 -24.67 21.18
CA GLU A 397 0.60 -23.50 21.58
C GLU A 397 1.98 -23.43 20.88
N PRO A 398 2.42 -22.23 20.46
CA PRO A 398 3.72 -22.03 19.83
C PRO A 398 4.87 -21.62 20.76
N PRO A 399 6.13 -21.63 20.27
CA PRO A 399 7.25 -20.99 20.96
C PRO A 399 7.01 -19.48 21.14
N LYS A 400 7.35 -18.98 22.34
CA LYS A 400 7.14 -17.60 22.81
C LYS A 400 8.28 -16.63 22.50
N VAL A 401 9.38 -17.15 21.96
CA VAL A 401 10.54 -16.37 21.50
C VAL A 401 10.56 -16.41 19.98
N ILE A 402 10.80 -15.26 19.39
CA ILE A 402 11.03 -15.08 17.95
C ILE A 402 12.36 -14.38 17.75
N GLU A 403 12.88 -14.42 16.52
CA GLU A 403 14.08 -13.68 16.14
C GLU A 403 13.73 -12.59 15.13
N LEU A 404 14.26 -11.41 15.37
CA LEU A 404 14.17 -10.24 14.51
C LEU A 404 15.53 -10.03 13.83
N PHE A 405 15.51 -9.84 12.51
CA PHE A 405 16.70 -9.64 11.70
C PHE A 405 16.57 -8.30 10.96
N PRO A 406 17.62 -7.45 10.94
CA PRO A 406 17.58 -6.24 10.12
C PRO A 406 17.68 -6.62 8.63
N VAL A 407 16.94 -5.91 7.77
CA VAL A 407 16.91 -6.15 6.32
C VAL A 407 17.92 -5.25 5.62
N GLU A 408 18.81 -5.81 4.81
CA GLU A 408 19.82 -5.03 4.10
C GLU A 408 19.20 -4.11 3.04
N MET A 409 19.60 -2.83 3.02
CA MET A 409 19.13 -1.88 1.99
C MET A 409 19.65 -2.22 0.58
N SER A 410 20.71 -3.03 0.46
CA SER A 410 21.25 -3.61 -0.78
C SER A 410 20.21 -4.47 -1.49
N TRP A 411 19.64 -5.45 -0.77
CA TRP A 411 18.58 -6.35 -1.23
C TRP A 411 17.32 -5.57 -1.58
N VAL A 412 16.93 -4.57 -0.78
CA VAL A 412 15.82 -3.65 -1.10
C VAL A 412 16.06 -2.90 -2.42
N ALA A 413 17.32 -2.51 -2.71
CA ALA A 413 17.69 -1.85 -3.96
C ALA A 413 17.69 -2.79 -5.18
N ASP A 414 17.89 -4.11 -4.99
CA ASP A 414 17.93 -5.08 -6.09
C ASP A 414 16.56 -5.25 -6.77
N PHE A 415 15.45 -5.12 -6.05
CA PHE A 415 14.09 -5.17 -6.61
C PHE A 415 13.84 -4.18 -7.76
N PHE A 416 14.64 -3.11 -7.89
CA PHE A 416 14.51 -2.07 -8.93
C PHE A 416 15.53 -2.23 -10.08
N LYS A 417 16.13 -3.41 -10.23
CA LYS A 417 17.13 -3.75 -11.26
C LYS A 417 16.62 -4.89 -12.13
N GLN A 418 16.82 -4.84 -13.46
CA GLN A 418 16.37 -5.93 -14.34
C GLN A 418 17.05 -7.27 -13.99
N SER A 419 18.35 -7.23 -13.64
CA SER A 419 19.15 -8.40 -13.30
C SER A 419 18.65 -9.19 -12.07
N PHE A 420 17.87 -8.56 -11.18
CA PHE A 420 17.22 -9.27 -10.08
C PHE A 420 16.05 -10.11 -10.59
N TRP A 421 15.21 -9.55 -11.47
CA TRP A 421 14.08 -10.29 -12.04
C TRP A 421 14.53 -11.39 -13.02
N ASP A 422 15.62 -11.16 -13.76
CA ASP A 422 16.31 -12.22 -14.55
C ASP A 422 16.76 -13.41 -13.66
N PHE A 423 17.13 -13.14 -12.40
CA PHE A 423 17.53 -14.14 -11.41
C PHE A 423 16.31 -14.84 -10.78
N VAL A 424 15.28 -14.06 -10.44
CA VAL A 424 13.99 -14.56 -9.93
C VAL A 424 13.28 -15.47 -10.92
N GLU A 425 13.27 -15.14 -12.21
CA GLU A 425 12.70 -16.02 -13.24
C GLU A 425 13.45 -17.35 -13.30
N ARG A 426 14.79 -17.28 -13.34
CA ARG A 426 15.67 -18.44 -13.53
C ARG A 426 15.65 -19.42 -12.36
N TYR A 427 15.63 -18.91 -11.13
CA TYR A 427 15.75 -19.72 -9.92
C TYR A 427 14.45 -19.83 -9.12
N GLY A 428 13.43 -19.03 -9.44
CA GLY A 428 12.15 -18.98 -8.73
C GLY A 428 12.26 -18.36 -7.35
N ARG A 429 11.48 -18.89 -6.40
CA ARG A 429 11.34 -18.37 -5.02
C ARG A 429 12.67 -18.13 -4.27
N PRO A 430 13.69 -19.01 -4.35
CA PRO A 430 15.02 -18.72 -3.79
C PRO A 430 15.68 -17.42 -4.26
N GLY A 431 15.25 -16.85 -5.39
CA GLY A 431 15.73 -15.56 -5.88
C GLY A 431 15.13 -14.33 -5.19
N ILE A 432 14.02 -14.47 -4.45
CA ILE A 432 13.36 -13.35 -3.75
C ILE A 432 13.62 -13.37 -2.23
N ILE A 433 13.89 -14.54 -1.63
CA ILE A 433 14.04 -14.69 -0.17
C ILE A 433 15.04 -13.68 0.39
N CYS A 434 14.65 -13.00 1.48
CA CYS A 434 15.47 -12.01 2.15
C CYS A 434 16.72 -12.70 2.74
N PRO A 435 17.94 -12.21 2.47
CA PRO A 435 19.11 -12.62 3.24
C PRO A 435 18.91 -12.19 4.70
N VAL A 436 19.30 -13.06 5.63
CA VAL A 436 19.27 -12.77 7.08
C VAL A 436 20.66 -13.04 7.67
N PRO A 437 21.13 -12.23 8.63
CA PRO A 437 22.33 -12.52 9.40
C PRO A 437 22.25 -13.88 10.11
N ALA A 438 23.41 -14.49 10.39
CA ALA A 438 23.49 -15.81 11.04
C ALA A 438 23.03 -15.81 12.51
N GLU A 439 22.90 -14.64 13.13
CA GLU A 439 22.39 -14.44 14.49
C GLU A 439 21.29 -13.37 14.44
N GLY A 440 20.09 -13.70 14.94
CA GLY A 440 18.99 -12.75 15.09
C GLY A 440 18.98 -12.09 16.46
N VAL A 441 18.21 -11.01 16.61
CA VAL A 441 17.92 -10.43 17.94
C VAL A 441 16.69 -11.15 18.52
N PRO A 442 16.82 -11.84 19.66
CA PRO A 442 15.70 -12.56 20.26
C PRO A 442 14.70 -11.58 20.91
N PHE A 443 13.43 -11.77 20.60
CA PHE A 443 12.30 -11.02 21.16
C PHE A 443 11.28 -11.98 21.79
N THR A 444 10.74 -11.60 22.95
CA THR A 444 9.68 -12.33 23.66
C THR A 444 8.44 -11.45 23.71
N TYR A 445 7.27 -12.03 23.40
CA TYR A 445 5.99 -11.34 23.31
C TYR A 445 4.95 -11.88 24.32
#